data_AF-K2J747-F1
#
_entry.id   AF-K2J747-F1
#
_cell.length_a   1.000
_cell.length_b   1.000
_cell.length_c   1.000
_cell.angle_alpha   90.00
_cell.angle_beta   90.00
_cell.angle_gamma   90.00
#
_symmetry.space_group_name_H-M   'P 1'
#
loop_
_entity.id
_entity.type
_entity.pdbx_description
1 polymer ?
#
loop_
_entity_poly.entity_id
_entity_poly.type
_entity_poly.pdbx_seq_one_letter_code
_entity_poly.pdbx_strand_id
1 'polypeptide(L)'
;MPNYIVPVFIDWSLYPSFTPAELACRDSGLLQFHPGFLASLQSLRDAFGRPMVPTSGCRSRAYNDRPRAQGGVGGHPRSLHVADDPVHADKGQLGCLAVDIRTPDAAWRGDLFACAWRMGWSVGWGRGFLHLDRRDFIGLAKTSFDY
;
A
#
# COMPACT_ATOMS: atom_id res chain seq x y z
N MET A 1 27.62 -13.68 2.76
CA MET A 1 27.88 -12.34 3.32
C MET A 1 26.59 -11.88 3.98
N PRO A 2 26.59 -11.42 5.24
CA PRO A 2 25.37 -10.93 5.84
C PRO A 2 24.98 -9.62 5.14
N ASN A 3 23.81 -9.63 4.50
CA ASN A 3 23.20 -8.43 3.94
C ASN A 3 22.87 -7.50 5.09
N TYR A 4 23.76 -6.55 5.37
CA TYR A 4 23.43 -5.40 6.20
C TYR A 4 22.36 -4.61 5.44
N ILE A 5 21.09 -4.83 5.80
CA ILE A 5 20.02 -3.91 5.44
C ILE A 5 20.34 -2.62 6.18
N VAL A 6 20.97 -1.68 5.49
CA VAL A 6 21.01 -0.29 5.95
C VAL A 6 19.57 0.12 6.21
N PRO A 7 19.20 0.56 7.42
CA PRO A 7 17.87 1.12 7.63
C PRO A 7 17.76 2.33 6.71
N VAL A 8 16.91 2.21 5.69
CA VAL A 8 16.60 3.32 4.80
C VAL A 8 15.88 4.35 5.67
N PHE A 9 16.61 5.37 6.11
CA PHE A 9 16.01 6.51 6.78
C PHE A 9 15.05 7.17 5.79
N ILE A 10 13.75 7.10 6.10
CA ILE A 10 12.71 7.79 5.31
C ILE A 10 12.66 9.23 5.82
N ASP A 11 13.00 10.17 4.94
CA ASP A 11 12.74 11.59 5.18
C ASP A 11 11.24 11.87 4.97
N TRP A 12 10.49 11.91 6.07
CA TRP A 12 9.05 12.14 6.06
C TRP A 12 8.66 13.57 5.66
N SER A 13 9.60 14.52 5.65
CA SER A 13 9.31 15.88 5.18
C SER A 13 8.94 15.92 3.69
N LEU A 14 9.35 14.89 2.93
CA LEU A 14 9.01 14.72 1.52
C LEU A 14 7.58 14.20 1.28
N TYR A 15 6.92 13.67 2.31
CA TYR A 15 5.59 13.05 2.21
C TYR A 15 4.61 13.66 3.22
N PRO A 16 4.41 14.99 3.22
CA PRO A 16 3.72 15.71 4.29
C PRO A 16 2.23 15.37 4.42
N SER A 17 1.64 14.67 3.44
CA SER A 17 0.24 14.24 3.51
C SER A 17 0.01 12.97 4.31
N PHE A 18 1.07 12.29 4.74
CA PHE A 18 0.98 11.01 5.43
C PHE A 18 1.95 10.97 6.61
N THR A 19 1.56 10.20 7.63
CA THR A 19 2.41 9.93 8.79
C THR A 19 2.95 8.50 8.76
N PRO A 20 4.09 8.24 9.43
CA PRO A 20 4.59 6.88 9.60
C PRO A 20 3.55 5.94 10.22
N ALA A 21 2.80 6.41 11.22
CA ALA A 21 1.82 5.60 11.95
C ALA A 21 0.64 5.16 11.07
N GLU A 22 0.18 5.99 10.13
CA GLU A 22 -0.89 5.64 9.20
C GLU A 22 -0.50 4.53 8.22
N LEU A 23 0.79 4.44 7.89
CA LEU A 23 1.30 3.52 6.87
C LEU A 23 2.08 2.33 7.43
N ALA A 24 2.40 2.31 8.73
CA ALA A 24 3.08 1.20 9.38
C ALA A 24 2.17 -0.02 9.54
N CYS A 25 2.77 -1.20 9.67
CA CYS A 25 2.05 -2.40 10.05
C CYS A 25 1.45 -2.24 11.45
N ARG A 26 0.14 -2.44 11.55
CA ARG A 26 -0.62 -2.22 12.79
C ARG A 26 -0.11 -3.08 13.97
N ASP A 27 0.39 -4.28 13.68
CA ASP A 27 0.85 -5.23 14.70
C ASP A 27 2.30 -5.00 15.10
N SER A 28 3.21 -4.97 14.12
CA SER A 28 4.66 -4.94 14.36
C SER A 28 5.30 -3.55 14.27
N GLY A 29 4.58 -2.53 13.79
CA GLY A 29 5.16 -1.23 13.43
C GLY A 29 6.06 -1.26 12.18
N LEU A 30 6.13 -2.40 11.46
CA LEU A 30 6.97 -2.55 10.27
C LEU A 30 6.65 -1.46 9.23
N LEU A 31 7.70 -0.82 8.74
CA LEU A 31 7.63 0.29 7.81
C LEU A 31 8.74 0.13 6.76
N GLN A 32 8.42 -0.57 5.68
CA GLN A 32 9.35 -0.84 4.57
C GLN A 32 8.58 -0.79 3.25
N PHE A 33 8.93 0.20 2.42
CA PHE A 33 8.27 0.42 1.14
C PHE A 33 9.19 0.08 -0.02
N HIS A 34 8.60 -0.37 -1.12
CA HIS A 34 9.34 -0.46 -2.37
C HIS A 34 9.79 0.95 -2.82
N PRO A 35 11.02 1.11 -3.36
CA PRO A 35 11.52 2.40 -3.82
C PRO A 35 10.53 3.14 -4.73
N GLY A 36 10.26 4.41 -4.45
CA GLY A 36 9.32 5.24 -5.24
C GLY A 36 7.84 5.07 -4.89
N PHE A 37 7.45 4.12 -4.04
CA PHE A 37 6.05 3.95 -3.63
C PHE A 37 5.51 5.19 -2.88
N LEU A 38 6.26 5.68 -1.88
CA LEU A 38 5.85 6.87 -1.10
C LEU A 38 5.75 8.13 -1.97
N ALA A 39 6.72 8.36 -2.85
CA ALA A 39 6.69 9.47 -3.81
C ALA A 39 5.47 9.40 -4.74
N SER A 40 5.11 8.20 -5.16
CA SER A 40 3.91 7.98 -5.98
C SER A 40 2.63 8.22 -5.20
N LEU A 41 2.58 7.77 -3.94
CA LEU A 41 1.43 7.97 -3.06
C LEU A 41 1.21 9.46 -2.76
N GLN A 42 2.29 10.21 -2.50
CA GLN A 42 2.24 11.65 -2.36
C GLN A 42 1.76 12.33 -3.66
N SER A 43 2.30 11.93 -4.81
CA SER A 43 1.88 12.46 -6.11
C SER A 43 0.39 12.19 -6.39
N LEU A 44 -0.12 11.00 -6.02
CA LEU A 44 -1.54 10.68 -6.14
C LEU A 44 -2.39 11.58 -5.25
N ARG A 45 -1.96 11.81 -4.01
CA ARG A 45 -2.64 12.69 -3.06
C ARG A 45 -2.68 14.14 -3.56
N ASP A 46 -1.59 14.62 -4.15
CA ASP A 46 -1.51 15.96 -4.72
C ASP A 46 -2.47 16.09 -5.92
N ALA A 47 -2.43 15.13 -6.84
CA ALA A 47 -3.31 15.10 -8.02
C ALA A 47 -4.79 14.93 -7.67
N PHE A 48 -5.12 14.16 -6.63
CA PHE A 48 -6.48 13.98 -6.16
C PHE A 48 -7.03 15.22 -5.44
N GLY A 49 -6.17 16.06 -4.87
CA GLY A 49 -6.53 17.35 -4.28
C GLY A 49 -7.36 17.28 -2.98
N ARG A 50 -7.67 16.07 -2.47
CA ARG A 50 -8.50 15.86 -1.26
C ARG A 50 -7.79 14.92 -0.27
N PRO A 51 -8.03 15.04 1.05
CA PRO A 51 -7.43 14.14 2.04
C PRO A 51 -7.70 12.68 1.73
N MET A 52 -6.63 11.87 1.68
CA MET A 52 -6.71 10.42 1.58
C MET A 52 -6.41 9.84 2.94
N VAL A 53 -7.34 9.09 3.53
CA VAL A 53 -7.16 8.48 4.87
C VAL A 53 -6.80 7.01 4.72
N PRO A 54 -5.54 6.61 5.00
CA PRO A 54 -5.16 5.21 4.99
C PRO A 54 -5.90 4.41 6.06
N THR A 55 -6.45 3.26 5.68
CA THR A 55 -7.02 2.27 6.61
C THR A 55 -6.09 1.08 6.80
N SER A 56 -5.15 0.87 5.87
CA SER A 56 -4.08 -0.11 5.96
C SER A 56 -2.90 0.28 5.07
N GLY A 57 -1.67 0.23 5.59
CA GLY A 57 -0.42 0.40 4.84
C GLY A 57 0.39 -0.90 4.78
N CYS A 58 1.67 -0.85 5.18
CA CYS A 58 2.54 -2.01 5.30
C CYS A 58 1.90 -3.12 6.14
N ARG A 59 2.24 -4.37 5.84
CA ARG A 59 1.93 -5.54 6.66
C ARG A 59 3.19 -6.40 6.78
N SER A 60 3.43 -6.98 7.95
CA SER A 60 4.29 -8.15 8.04
C SER A 60 3.55 -9.36 7.46
N ARG A 61 4.28 -10.35 6.96
CA ARG A 61 3.74 -11.64 6.53
C ARG A 61 2.89 -12.28 7.63
N ALA A 62 3.42 -12.28 8.85
CA ALA A 62 2.71 -12.80 10.03
C ALA A 62 1.37 -12.09 10.28
N TYR A 63 1.33 -10.76 10.21
CA TYR A 63 0.09 -10.00 10.41
C TYR A 63 -0.91 -10.18 9.25
N ASN A 64 -0.41 -10.26 8.02
CA ASN A 64 -1.22 -10.50 6.84
C ASN A 64 -1.93 -11.86 6.94
N ASP A 65 -1.20 -12.92 7.27
CA ASP A 65 -1.71 -14.28 7.21
C ASP A 65 -2.55 -14.65 8.44
N ARG A 66 -2.28 -14.02 9.60
CA ARG A 66 -3.05 -14.23 10.83
C ARG A 66 -4.55 -13.96 10.57
N PRO A 67 -5.47 -14.89 10.91
CA PRO A 67 -6.89 -14.69 10.69
C PRO A 67 -7.46 -13.48 11.43
N ARG A 68 -8.54 -12.87 10.90
CA ARG A 68 -9.22 -11.74 11.55
C ARG A 68 -9.72 -12.06 12.95
N ALA A 69 -10.20 -13.29 13.16
CA ALA A 69 -10.65 -13.76 14.49
C ALA A 69 -9.52 -13.77 15.54
N GLN A 70 -8.25 -13.74 15.09
CA GLN A 70 -7.06 -13.67 15.93
C GLN A 70 -6.39 -12.29 15.87
N GLY A 71 -7.11 -11.26 15.40
CA GLY A 71 -6.61 -9.89 15.31
C GLY A 71 -5.63 -9.65 14.17
N GLY A 72 -5.52 -10.54 13.18
CA GLY A 72 -4.77 -10.30 11.94
C GLY A 72 -5.65 -9.81 10.80
N VAL A 73 -5.14 -9.88 9.56
CA VAL A 73 -5.88 -9.44 8.37
C VAL A 73 -6.64 -10.58 7.68
N GLY A 74 -6.12 -11.81 7.74
CA GLY A 74 -6.56 -12.90 6.87
C GLY A 74 -6.42 -12.53 5.39
N GLY A 75 -5.32 -11.85 5.04
CA GLY A 75 -5.07 -11.31 3.71
C GLY A 75 -4.70 -12.38 2.69
N HIS A 76 -4.84 -12.05 1.41
CA HIS A 76 -4.47 -12.96 0.33
C HIS A 76 -2.95 -13.25 0.36
N PRO A 77 -2.49 -14.49 0.06
CA PRO A 77 -1.06 -14.83 0.07
C PRO A 77 -0.20 -13.95 -0.84
N ARG A 78 -0.80 -13.49 -1.95
CA ARG A 78 -0.17 -12.58 -2.93
C ARG A 78 -0.40 -11.08 -2.67
N SER A 79 -0.64 -10.71 -1.41
CA SER A 79 -0.86 -9.32 -1.00
C SER A 79 0.39 -8.46 -1.23
N LEU A 80 0.22 -7.32 -1.90
CA LEU A 80 1.28 -6.33 -2.12
C LEU A 80 1.52 -5.40 -0.91
N HIS A 81 0.75 -5.55 0.16
CA HIS A 81 1.05 -4.88 1.44
C HIS A 81 2.22 -5.53 2.18
N VAL A 82 2.53 -6.81 1.89
CA VAL A 82 3.55 -7.55 2.62
C VAL A 82 4.93 -7.00 2.28
N ALA A 83 5.67 -6.59 3.30
CA ALA A 83 6.93 -5.87 3.15
C ALA A 83 8.18 -6.69 3.50
N ASP A 84 8.10 -7.55 4.52
CA ASP A 84 9.21 -8.34 5.06
C ASP A 84 9.48 -9.64 4.29
N ASP A 85 8.42 -10.29 3.81
CA ASP A 85 8.50 -11.50 2.98
C ASP A 85 7.58 -11.38 1.74
N PRO A 86 7.94 -10.52 0.77
CA PRO A 86 7.11 -10.24 -0.39
C PRO A 86 7.05 -11.44 -1.35
N VAL A 87 5.84 -11.82 -1.76
CA VAL A 87 5.65 -12.98 -2.65
C VAL A 87 6.26 -12.79 -4.04
N HIS A 88 6.46 -11.54 -4.47
CA HIS A 88 6.99 -11.18 -5.77
C HIS A 88 8.44 -10.70 -5.70
N ALA A 89 9.22 -11.22 -4.75
CA ALA A 89 10.65 -10.95 -4.66
C ALA A 89 11.39 -11.32 -5.95
N ASP A 90 10.95 -12.38 -6.65
CA ASP A 90 11.45 -12.78 -7.98
C ASP A 90 11.26 -11.71 -9.06
N LYS A 91 10.29 -10.81 -8.87
CA LYS A 91 9.99 -9.67 -9.75
C LYS A 91 10.56 -8.35 -9.21
N GLY A 92 11.40 -8.41 -8.18
CA GLY A 92 12.02 -7.23 -7.58
C GLY A 92 11.15 -6.52 -6.55
N GLN A 93 10.11 -7.13 -5.99
CA GLN A 93 9.39 -6.51 -4.87
C GLN A 93 10.30 -6.42 -3.63
N LEU A 94 10.75 -5.20 -3.29
CA LEU A 94 11.61 -4.92 -2.13
C LEU A 94 10.86 -4.47 -0.87
N GLY A 95 9.54 -4.32 -0.92
CA GLY A 95 8.73 -3.88 0.21
C GLY A 95 7.25 -3.69 -0.14
N CYS A 96 6.54 -2.98 0.72
CA CYS A 96 5.13 -2.64 0.52
C CYS A 96 4.93 -1.82 -0.77
N LEU A 97 3.94 -2.23 -1.57
CA LEU A 97 3.50 -1.61 -2.82
C LEU A 97 2.01 -1.27 -2.80
N ALA A 98 1.34 -1.36 -1.65
CA ALA A 98 -0.09 -1.18 -1.55
C ALA A 98 -0.53 -0.35 -0.34
N VAL A 99 -1.66 0.32 -0.50
CA VAL A 99 -2.35 1.05 0.56
C VAL A 99 -3.86 0.92 0.38
N ASP A 100 -4.59 0.76 1.47
CA ASP A 100 -6.05 0.80 1.48
C ASP A 100 -6.48 2.21 1.92
N ILE A 101 -7.32 2.87 1.14
CA ILE A 101 -7.78 4.25 1.39
C ILE A 101 -9.29 4.25 1.64
N ARG A 102 -9.72 4.84 2.75
CA ARG A 102 -11.14 4.99 3.10
C ARG A 102 -11.90 5.78 2.03
N THR A 103 -13.09 5.31 1.66
CA THR A 103 -14.00 5.99 0.73
C THR A 103 -15.31 6.33 1.44
N PRO A 104 -15.57 7.59 1.80
CA PRO A 104 -16.73 7.98 2.62
C PRO A 104 -18.07 7.84 1.89
N ASP A 105 -18.07 8.04 0.56
CA ASP A 105 -19.26 7.97 -0.28
C ASP A 105 -18.90 7.51 -1.70
N ALA A 106 -19.92 7.28 -2.53
CA ALA A 106 -19.77 6.76 -3.89
C ALA A 106 -19.11 7.75 -4.85
N ALA A 107 -19.38 9.05 -4.72
CA ALA A 107 -18.79 10.08 -5.58
C ALA A 107 -17.30 10.20 -5.31
N TRP A 108 -16.93 10.32 -4.03
CA TRP A 108 -15.55 10.31 -3.56
C TRP A 108 -14.80 9.07 -4.04
N ARG A 109 -15.43 7.89 -3.94
CA ARG A 109 -14.87 6.62 -4.42
C ARG A 109 -14.61 6.63 -5.92
N GLY A 110 -15.58 7.10 -6.71
CA GLY A 110 -15.46 7.22 -8.16
C GLY A 110 -14.32 8.17 -8.56
N ASP A 111 -14.22 9.32 -7.90
CA ASP A 111 -13.17 10.31 -8.15
C ASP A 111 -11.78 9.74 -7.86
N LEU A 112 -11.59 9.07 -6.70
CA LEU A 112 -10.30 8.47 -6.35
C LEU A 112 -9.94 7.36 -7.34
N PHE A 113 -10.89 6.49 -7.69
CA PHE A 113 -10.68 5.46 -8.71
C PHE A 113 -10.22 6.09 -10.03
N ALA A 114 -10.95 7.09 -10.54
CA ALA A 114 -10.63 7.72 -11.81
C ALA A 114 -9.25 8.43 -11.78
N CYS A 115 -8.89 9.04 -10.65
CA CYS A 115 -7.57 9.65 -10.46
C CYS A 115 -6.46 8.60 -10.46
N ALA A 116 -6.55 7.62 -9.55
CA ALA A 116 -5.54 6.57 -9.39
C ALA A 116 -5.38 5.75 -10.68
N TRP A 117 -6.48 5.40 -11.34
CA TRP A 117 -6.47 4.65 -12.60
C TRP A 117 -5.74 5.38 -13.72
N ARG A 118 -5.94 6.69 -13.87
CA ARG A 118 -5.22 7.51 -14.88
C ARG A 118 -3.74 7.63 -14.57
N MET A 119 -3.37 7.57 -13.29
CA MET A 119 -1.99 7.63 -12.83
C MET A 119 -1.28 6.27 -12.81
N GLY A 120 -1.89 5.22 -13.36
CA GLY A 120 -1.25 3.91 -13.50
C GLY A 120 -1.43 2.96 -12.32
N TRP A 121 -2.17 3.35 -11.27
CA TRP A 121 -2.43 2.47 -10.14
C TRP A 121 -3.39 1.34 -10.52
N SER A 122 -3.15 0.16 -9.95
CA SER A 122 -4.18 -0.89 -9.89
C SER A 122 -5.12 -0.60 -8.73
N VAL A 123 -6.40 -0.94 -8.90
CA VAL A 123 -7.44 -0.55 -7.93
C VAL A 123 -8.32 -1.74 -7.56
N GLY A 124 -8.33 -2.11 -6.29
CA GLY A 124 -9.23 -3.11 -5.74
C GLY A 124 -10.44 -2.51 -5.03
N TRP A 125 -11.62 -3.08 -5.23
CA TRP A 125 -12.89 -2.55 -4.72
C TRP A 125 -13.28 -3.19 -3.38
N GLY A 126 -12.82 -2.59 -2.28
CA GLY A 126 -13.18 -3.01 -0.92
C GLY A 126 -14.53 -2.44 -0.44
N ARG A 127 -15.07 -2.99 0.67
CA ARG A 127 -16.22 -2.38 1.35
C ARG A 127 -15.76 -1.16 2.15
N GLY A 128 -16.10 0.04 1.68
CA GLY A 128 -15.78 1.31 2.35
C GLY A 128 -14.34 1.79 2.16
N PHE A 129 -13.57 1.14 1.27
CA PHE A 129 -12.23 1.54 0.89
C PHE A 129 -11.92 1.15 -0.56
N LEU A 130 -10.89 1.79 -1.15
CA LEU A 130 -10.21 1.30 -2.34
C LEU A 130 -8.82 0.81 -1.93
N HIS A 131 -8.46 -0.38 -2.40
CA HIS A 131 -7.09 -0.86 -2.41
C HIS A 131 -6.36 -0.25 -3.58
N LEU A 132 -5.20 0.34 -3.36
CA LEU A 132 -4.38 0.94 -4.39
C LEU A 132 -2.99 0.30 -4.36
N ASP A 133 -2.53 -0.23 -5.49
CA ASP A 133 -1.20 -0.82 -5.58
C ASP A 133 -0.40 -0.37 -6.81
N ARG A 134 0.92 -0.35 -6.65
CA ARG A 134 1.92 -0.05 -7.70
C ARG A 134 2.58 -1.32 -8.23
N ARG A 135 1.77 -2.33 -8.55
CA ARG A 135 2.28 -3.59 -9.15
C ARG A 135 3.04 -3.40 -10.47
N ASP A 136 2.83 -2.28 -11.14
CA ASP A 136 3.56 -1.90 -12.34
C ASP A 136 5.07 -1.71 -12.08
N PHE A 137 5.47 -1.35 -10.85
CA PHE A 137 6.89 -1.25 -10.45
C PHE A 137 7.62 -2.59 -10.51
N ILE A 138 6.89 -3.70 -10.46
CA ILE A 138 7.43 -5.06 -10.51
C ILE A 138 6.96 -5.80 -11.77
N GLY A 139 6.57 -5.06 -12.81
CA GLY A 139 6.20 -5.60 -14.12
C GLY A 139 4.89 -6.39 -14.16
N LEU A 140 4.05 -6.30 -13.14
CA LEU A 140 2.71 -6.88 -13.18
C LEU A 140 1.76 -5.96 -13.94
N ALA A 141 0.87 -6.55 -14.72
CA ALA A 141 -0.12 -5.79 -15.48
C ALA A 141 -1.06 -5.03 -14.55
N LYS A 142 -1.28 -3.74 -14.85
CA LYS A 142 -2.28 -2.91 -14.20
C LYS A 142 -3.66 -3.54 -14.34
N THR A 143 -4.43 -3.57 -13.25
CA THR A 143 -5.75 -4.21 -13.23
C THR A 143 -6.70 -3.59 -12.20
N SER A 144 -7.98 -3.89 -12.30
CA SER A 144 -9.00 -3.61 -11.29
C SER A 144 -9.67 -4.92 -10.88
N PHE A 145 -9.98 -5.08 -9.59
CA PHE A 145 -10.55 -6.32 -9.05
C PHE A 145 -11.48 -6.07 -7.87
N ASP A 146 -12.38 -7.01 -7.62
CA ASP A 146 -13.28 -7.00 -6.46
C ASP A 146 -12.70 -7.81 -5.29
N TYR A 147 -13.14 -7.49 -4.07
CA TYR A 147 -12.77 -8.17 -2.82
C TYR A 147 -13.86 -9.12 -2.31
#